data_AF-A0A552VC72-F1
#
_entry.id   AF-A0A552VC72-F1
#
_cell.length_a   1.000
_cell.length_b   1.000
_cell.length_c   1.000
_cell.angle_alpha   90.00
_cell.angle_beta   90.00
_cell.angle_gamma   90.00
#
_symmetry.space_group_name_H-M   'P 1'
#
loop_
_entity.id
_entity.type
_entity.pdbx_description
1 polymer ?
#
loop_
_entity_poly.entity_id
_entity_poly.type
_entity_poly.pdbx_seq_one_letter_code
_entity_poly.pdbx_strand_id
1 'polypeptide(L)'
;MICLQENIGEQLLGIDEVKITNIIQKPSCTIVEVELKNKEIKVCPCCGNDVIYFHDKRVREIKDIPLFGKPLYIHLTEYRYQCSKCKRKLKKNPKFVAKRSRISDRLKLKVYEKSSKSITATDIGKELNISTNTVCRLLEKINIKRKTLPEAMCIDEFKGDSGKEKYQVSLGDAKNHEIIDILPSRKILELSKYFGNIKKKNE
;
A
#
# COMPACT_ATOMS: atom_id res chain seq x y z
N MET A 1 35.04 -16.84 5.63
CA MET A 1 33.94 -16.61 6.58
C MET A 1 33.94 -15.12 6.92
N ILE A 2 33.23 -14.31 6.14
CA ILE A 2 33.23 -12.85 6.33
C ILE A 2 32.12 -12.56 7.34
N CYS A 3 32.50 -12.31 8.59
CA CYS A 3 31.62 -11.65 9.56
C CYS A 3 31.37 -10.22 9.08
N LEU A 4 30.29 -10.03 8.32
CA LEU A 4 29.80 -8.69 7.99
C LEU A 4 29.30 -8.06 9.29
N GLN A 5 29.97 -6.97 9.67
CA GLN A 5 29.74 -6.19 10.88
C GLN A 5 28.25 -5.88 11.09
N GLU A 6 27.82 -5.93 12.37
CA GLU A 6 26.44 -5.79 12.85
C GLU A 6 25.70 -4.50 12.41
N ASN A 7 26.36 -3.57 11.71
CA ASN A 7 25.81 -2.28 11.26
C ASN A 7 25.37 -2.21 9.79
N ILE A 8 25.80 -3.13 8.91
CA ILE A 8 25.45 -3.06 7.47
C ILE A 8 24.00 -3.50 7.22
N GLY A 9 23.50 -4.43 8.04
CA GLY A 9 22.13 -4.95 7.91
C GLY A 9 21.06 -3.88 8.12
N GLU A 10 21.17 -3.03 9.14
CA GLU A 10 20.12 -2.05 9.47
C GLU A 10 19.96 -1.00 8.34
N GLN A 11 21.06 -0.60 7.69
CA GLN A 11 21.04 0.23 6.49
C GLN A 11 20.41 -0.46 5.28
N LEU A 12 20.47 -1.79 5.19
CA LEU A 12 19.95 -2.55 4.05
C LEU A 12 18.42 -2.44 3.92
N LEU A 13 17.72 -2.46 5.04
CA LEU A 13 16.27 -2.29 5.05
C LEU A 13 15.86 -0.83 5.18
N GLY A 14 16.64 0.04 5.83
CA GLY A 14 16.24 1.43 6.08
C GLY A 14 14.94 1.52 6.90
N ILE A 15 14.77 0.60 7.85
CA ILE A 15 13.61 0.55 8.76
C ILE A 15 14.14 0.58 10.20
N ASP A 16 14.16 1.77 10.81
CA ASP A 16 14.82 1.97 12.10
C ASP A 16 14.12 1.26 13.27
N GLU A 17 12.82 1.02 13.17
CA GLU A 17 12.00 0.44 14.25
C GLU A 17 12.19 -1.08 14.43
N VAL A 18 12.92 -1.74 13.53
CA VAL A 18 13.21 -3.17 13.60
C VAL A 18 14.68 -3.45 13.86
N LYS A 19 14.95 -4.56 14.57
CA LYS A 19 16.26 -5.20 14.67
C LYS A 19 16.27 -6.38 13.70
N ILE A 20 17.30 -6.45 12.87
CA ILE A 20 17.53 -7.63 12.02
C ILE A 20 18.13 -8.74 12.87
N THR A 21 17.50 -9.91 12.83
CA THR A 21 17.97 -11.09 13.56
C THR A 21 18.73 -12.05 12.66
N ASN A 22 18.40 -12.08 11.36
CA ASN A 22 19.04 -12.95 10.39
C ASN A 22 18.83 -12.47 8.95
N ILE A 23 19.74 -12.83 8.05
CA ILE A 23 19.61 -12.63 6.61
C ILE A 23 19.90 -13.95 5.91
N ILE A 24 18.90 -14.48 5.20
CA ILE A 24 18.99 -15.74 4.46
C ILE A 24 18.95 -15.41 2.97
N GLN A 25 20.07 -15.64 2.28
CA GLN A 25 20.15 -15.49 0.84
C GLN A 25 19.91 -16.83 0.15
N LYS A 26 18.94 -16.86 -0.76
CA LYS A 26 18.65 -18.01 -1.63
C LYS A 26 18.91 -17.64 -3.09
N PRO A 27 19.02 -18.62 -3.99
CA PRO A 27 19.06 -18.35 -5.42
C PRO A 27 17.83 -17.56 -5.90
N SER A 28 16.65 -17.90 -5.40
CA SER A 28 15.36 -17.33 -5.83
C SER A 28 14.89 -16.09 -5.07
N CYS A 29 15.42 -15.82 -3.87
CA CYS A 29 14.98 -14.68 -3.05
C CYS A 29 15.97 -14.35 -1.92
N THR A 30 15.77 -13.19 -1.31
CA THR A 30 16.39 -12.81 -0.04
C THR A 30 15.32 -12.76 1.04
N ILE A 31 15.59 -13.36 2.19
CA ILE A 31 14.71 -13.31 3.35
C ILE A 31 15.47 -12.58 4.46
N VAL A 32 14.85 -11.57 5.06
CA VAL A 32 15.38 -10.86 6.22
C VAL A 32 14.44 -11.08 7.40
N GLU A 33 14.95 -11.74 8.42
CA GLU A 33 14.21 -11.98 9.66
C GLU A 33 14.40 -10.79 10.59
N VAL A 34 13.29 -10.27 11.11
CA VAL A 34 13.30 -9.04 11.92
C VAL A 34 12.37 -9.15 13.12
N GLU A 35 12.71 -8.37 14.15
CA GLU A 35 11.91 -8.16 15.34
C GLU A 35 11.72 -6.66 15.59
N LEU A 36 10.58 -6.25 16.14
CA LEU A 36 10.43 -4.86 16.59
C LEU A 36 11.36 -4.58 17.77
N LYS A 37 12.14 -3.48 17.70
CA LYS A 37 13.01 -3.05 18.82
C LYS A 37 12.19 -2.85 20.10
N ASN A 38 10.99 -2.26 19.98
CA ASN A 38 10.09 -1.96 21.11
C ASN A 38 8.86 -2.88 21.15
N LYS A 39 9.03 -4.20 21.20
CA LYS A 39 7.91 -5.18 21.12
C LYS A 39 7.06 -5.33 22.40
N GLU A 40 7.62 -5.01 23.56
CA GLU A 40 6.96 -5.22 24.85
C GLU A 40 5.79 -4.26 25.10
N ILE A 41 4.79 -4.76 25.84
CA ILE A 41 3.60 -4.02 26.26
C ILE A 41 3.52 -4.09 27.77
N LYS A 42 3.72 -2.94 28.43
CA LYS A 42 3.71 -2.84 29.90
C LYS A 42 2.31 -2.59 30.49
N VAL A 43 1.44 -1.91 29.74
CA VAL A 43 0.09 -1.54 30.20
C VAL A 43 -0.94 -1.85 29.13
N CYS A 44 -2.08 -2.41 29.54
CA CYS A 44 -3.14 -2.84 28.64
C CYS A 44 -3.89 -1.60 28.11
N PRO A 45 -3.84 -1.32 26.80
CA PRO A 45 -4.50 -0.15 26.23
C PRO A 45 -6.03 -0.25 26.26
N CYS A 46 -6.60 -1.39 26.68
CA CYS A 46 -8.05 -1.59 26.74
C CYS A 46 -8.64 -1.41 28.14
N CYS A 47 -7.85 -1.57 29.21
CA CYS A 47 -8.38 -1.56 30.59
C CYS A 47 -7.41 -1.03 31.66
N GLY A 48 -6.21 -0.56 31.25
CA GLY A 48 -5.22 0.02 32.16
C GLY A 48 -4.42 -0.99 33.01
N ASN A 49 -4.74 -2.29 32.95
CA ASN A 49 -4.03 -3.32 33.71
C ASN A 49 -2.56 -3.46 33.27
N ASP A 50 -1.65 -3.60 34.22
CA ASP A 50 -0.19 -3.74 34.04
C ASP A 50 0.28 -5.20 34.05
N VAL A 51 -0.52 -6.13 34.59
CA VAL A 51 -0.23 -7.56 34.52
C VAL A 51 -0.52 -8.11 33.12
N ILE A 52 0.53 -8.25 32.32
CA ILE A 52 0.50 -8.72 30.94
C ILE A 52 1.51 -9.86 30.78
N TYR A 53 1.07 -10.98 30.22
CA TYR A 53 1.93 -12.14 29.99
C TYR A 53 2.08 -12.44 28.51
N PHE A 54 3.21 -13.04 28.15
CA PHE A 54 3.45 -13.56 26.81
C PHE A 54 2.45 -14.67 26.47
N HIS A 55 1.85 -14.62 25.28
CA HIS A 55 0.89 -15.62 24.83
C HIS A 55 1.50 -16.51 23.74
N ASP A 56 1.82 -15.92 22.59
CA ASP A 56 2.46 -16.61 21.47
C ASP A 56 3.31 -15.63 20.65
N LYS A 57 4.17 -16.18 19.80
CA LYS A 57 4.83 -15.42 18.73
C LYS A 57 4.41 -15.98 17.38
N ARG A 58 4.34 -15.13 16.37
CA ARG A 58 4.00 -15.53 15.00
C ARG A 58 4.89 -14.82 14.00
N VAL A 59 5.34 -15.53 12.98
CA VAL A 59 6.07 -14.92 11.87
C VAL A 59 5.07 -14.44 10.82
N ARG A 60 5.19 -13.18 10.43
CA ARG A 60 4.45 -12.59 9.32
C ARG A 60 5.41 -12.31 8.18
N GLU A 61 5.28 -13.08 7.10
CA GLU A 61 5.96 -12.80 5.85
C GLU A 61 5.36 -11.57 5.16
N ILE A 62 6.21 -10.62 4.80
CA ILE A 62 5.88 -9.36 4.15
C ILE A 62 6.76 -9.24 2.90
N LYS A 63 6.14 -9.07 1.73
CA LYS A 63 6.85 -8.73 0.50
C LYS A 63 7.32 -7.29 0.55
N ASP A 64 8.52 -7.06 0.05
CA ASP A 64 9.12 -5.74 -0.01
C ASP A 64 9.82 -5.50 -1.36
N ILE A 65 10.33 -4.29 -1.57
CA ILE A 65 11.01 -3.91 -2.80
C ILE A 65 12.16 -4.88 -3.09
N PRO A 66 12.20 -5.53 -4.27
CA PRO A 66 13.26 -6.45 -4.63
C PRO A 66 14.65 -5.85 -4.47
N LEU A 67 15.57 -6.68 -4.03
CA LEU A 67 16.94 -6.28 -3.69
C LEU A 67 17.91 -7.08 -4.56
N PHE A 68 18.81 -6.40 -5.26
CA PHE A 68 19.75 -7.00 -6.23
C PHE A 68 19.06 -7.89 -7.27
N GLY A 69 17.91 -7.44 -7.79
CA GLY A 69 17.13 -8.18 -8.79
C GLY A 69 16.40 -9.42 -8.25
N LYS A 70 16.46 -9.69 -6.94
CA LYS A 70 15.77 -10.81 -6.30
C LYS A 70 14.59 -10.34 -5.45
N PRO A 71 13.48 -11.10 -5.42
CA PRO A 71 12.42 -10.92 -4.44
C PRO A 71 12.95 -10.78 -3.02
N LEU A 72 12.44 -9.78 -2.28
CA LEU A 72 12.75 -9.56 -0.88
C LEU A 72 11.53 -9.89 -0.01
N TYR A 73 11.75 -10.73 1.00
CA TYR A 73 10.76 -11.07 2.01
C TYR A 73 11.27 -10.63 3.39
N ILE A 74 10.47 -9.85 4.11
CA ILE A 74 10.67 -9.55 5.52
C ILE A 74 9.86 -10.56 6.34
N HIS A 75 10.54 -11.34 7.16
CA HIS A 75 9.93 -12.25 8.13
C HIS A 75 9.87 -11.55 9.48
N LEU A 76 8.76 -10.85 9.73
CA LEU A 76 8.54 -10.12 10.99
C LEU A 76 8.03 -11.06 12.07
N THR A 77 8.80 -11.24 13.14
CA THR A 77 8.33 -11.95 14.34
C THR A 77 7.46 -11.00 15.18
N GLU A 78 6.16 -11.28 15.18
CA GLU A 78 5.15 -10.58 15.99
C GLU A 78 4.95 -11.27 17.33
N TYR A 79 5.28 -10.58 18.42
CA TYR A 79 5.00 -11.02 19.78
C TYR A 79 3.58 -10.62 20.18
N ARG A 80 2.83 -11.59 20.69
CA ARG A 80 1.47 -11.39 21.17
C ARG A 80 1.42 -11.66 22.66
N TYR A 81 0.78 -10.73 23.35
CA TYR A 81 0.61 -10.75 24.78
C TYR A 81 -0.87 -10.88 25.12
N GLN A 82 -1.18 -11.25 26.36
CA GLN A 82 -2.54 -11.30 26.86
C GLN A 82 -2.63 -10.59 28.20
N CYS A 83 -3.66 -9.74 28.34
CA CYS A 83 -3.95 -9.07 29.60
C CYS A 83 -4.58 -10.06 30.59
N SER A 84 -4.09 -10.08 31.84
CA SER A 84 -4.65 -10.98 32.86
C SER A 84 -6.08 -10.61 33.26
N LYS A 85 -6.42 -9.31 33.27
CA LYS A 85 -7.74 -8.79 33.64
C LYS A 85 -8.79 -8.95 32.53
N CYS A 86 -8.61 -8.29 31.39
CA CYS A 86 -9.63 -8.27 30.32
C CYS A 86 -9.47 -9.38 29.27
N LYS A 87 -8.43 -10.23 29.39
CA LYS A 87 -8.13 -11.36 28.48
C LYS A 87 -7.91 -11.00 27.01
N ARG A 88 -7.88 -9.71 26.65
CA ARG A 88 -7.61 -9.26 25.27
C ARG A 88 -6.18 -9.57 24.85
N LYS A 89 -6.02 -10.00 23.59
CA LYS A 89 -4.72 -10.23 22.95
C LYS A 89 -4.17 -8.92 22.39
N LEU A 90 -2.94 -8.61 22.75
CA LEU A 90 -2.26 -7.36 22.45
C LEU A 90 -1.01 -7.64 21.62
N LYS A 91 -0.68 -6.74 20.69
CA LYS A 91 0.61 -6.70 20.00
C LYS A 91 0.89 -5.29 19.55
N LYS A 92 2.17 -4.91 19.45
CA LYS A 92 2.53 -3.67 18.75
C LYS A 92 2.46 -3.89 17.25
N ASN A 93 1.99 -2.87 16.54
CA ASN A 93 1.98 -2.89 15.08
C ASN A 93 3.20 -2.12 14.58
N PRO A 94 3.97 -2.66 13.62
CA PRO A 94 5.00 -1.89 12.91
C PRO A 94 4.37 -0.70 12.17
N LYS A 95 5.13 0.37 11.99
CA LYS A 95 4.79 1.54 11.17
C LYS A 95 5.10 1.33 9.68
N PHE A 96 6.08 0.51 9.33
CA PHE A 96 6.48 0.29 7.92
C PHE A 96 5.49 -0.57 7.10
N VAL A 97 4.46 -1.13 7.75
CA VAL A 97 3.50 -2.03 7.11
C VAL A 97 2.18 -2.07 7.87
N ALA A 98 1.11 -1.70 7.17
CA ALA A 98 -0.25 -1.71 7.70
C ALA A 98 -0.69 -3.05 8.36
N LYS A 99 -1.63 -2.96 9.30
CA LYS A 99 -2.21 -4.10 10.01
C LYS A 99 -2.73 -5.16 9.02
N ARG A 100 -2.31 -6.41 9.20
CA ARG A 100 -2.64 -7.59 8.35
C ARG A 100 -2.08 -7.52 6.91
N SER A 101 -1.43 -6.43 6.50
CA SER A 101 -0.80 -6.33 5.18
C SER A 101 0.36 -7.32 5.06
N ARG A 102 0.47 -7.96 3.89
CA ARG A 102 1.58 -8.84 3.49
C ARG A 102 2.56 -8.14 2.54
N ILE A 103 2.43 -6.83 2.41
CA ILE A 103 3.19 -5.95 1.49
C ILE A 103 3.56 -4.71 2.29
N SER A 104 4.83 -4.32 2.25
CA SER A 104 5.34 -3.12 2.94
C SER A 104 4.70 -1.85 2.38
N ASP A 105 4.63 -0.80 3.19
CA ASP A 105 4.04 0.46 2.74
C ASP A 105 4.92 1.14 1.68
N ARG A 106 6.25 1.00 1.75
CA ARG A 106 7.16 1.45 0.69
C ARG A 106 6.99 0.70 -0.63
N LEU A 107 6.68 -0.60 -0.60
CA LEU A 107 6.39 -1.35 -1.82
C LEU A 107 5.09 -0.86 -2.48
N LYS A 108 4.07 -0.50 -1.69
CA LYS A 108 2.84 0.13 -2.23
C LYS A 108 3.15 1.49 -2.87
N LEU A 109 3.98 2.31 -2.24
CA LEU A 109 4.42 3.58 -2.82
C LEU A 109 5.16 3.36 -4.14
N LYS A 110 6.00 2.33 -4.23
CA LYS A 110 6.71 1.97 -5.46
C LYS A 110 5.77 1.54 -6.58
N VAL A 111 4.67 0.84 -6.26
CA VAL A 111 3.60 0.54 -7.22
C VAL A 111 3.03 1.84 -7.80
N TYR A 112 2.67 2.80 -6.95
CA TYR A 112 2.11 4.08 -7.40
C TYR A 112 3.09 4.88 -8.26
N GLU A 113 4.35 4.95 -7.87
CA GLU A 113 5.41 5.64 -8.63
C GLU A 113 5.62 5.02 -10.03
N LYS A 114 5.49 3.70 -10.15
CA LYS A 114 5.61 3.02 -11.45
C LYS A 114 4.38 3.22 -12.31
N SER A 115 3.20 3.14 -11.71
CA SER A 115 1.94 3.38 -12.42
C SER A 115 1.84 4.80 -12.96
N SER A 116 2.40 5.80 -12.28
CA SER A 116 2.45 7.18 -12.79
C SER A 116 3.36 7.37 -14.00
N LYS A 117 4.21 6.38 -14.33
CA LYS A 117 5.10 6.36 -15.51
C LYS A 117 4.53 5.49 -16.64
N SER A 118 3.22 5.22 -16.63
CA SER A 118 2.50 4.42 -17.63
C SER A 118 3.02 2.98 -17.80
N ILE A 119 3.65 2.41 -16.76
CA ILE A 119 4.05 1.00 -16.75
C ILE A 119 2.81 0.13 -16.51
N THR A 120 2.68 -0.96 -17.29
CA THR A 120 1.51 -1.85 -17.18
C THR A 120 1.44 -2.53 -15.80
N ALA A 121 0.23 -2.82 -15.31
CA ALA A 121 0.06 -3.50 -14.03
C ALA A 121 0.74 -4.88 -13.99
N THR A 122 0.81 -5.57 -15.13
CA THR A 122 1.49 -6.86 -15.27
C THR A 122 2.99 -6.73 -15.12
N ASP A 123 3.62 -5.73 -15.74
CA ASP A 123 5.06 -5.52 -15.66
C ASP A 123 5.47 -5.01 -14.27
N ILE A 124 4.66 -4.12 -13.67
CA ILE A 124 4.82 -3.74 -12.26
C ILE A 124 4.77 -4.97 -11.36
N GLY A 125 3.79 -5.86 -11.58
CA GLY A 125 3.65 -7.09 -10.80
C GLY A 125 4.87 -8.00 -10.90
N LYS A 126 5.38 -8.22 -12.13
CA LYS A 126 6.60 -9.00 -12.38
C LYS A 126 7.81 -8.38 -11.69
N GLU A 127 8.05 -7.09 -11.90
CA GLU A 127 9.23 -6.39 -11.38
C GLU A 127 9.22 -6.32 -9.85
N LEU A 128 8.06 -6.11 -9.22
CA LEU A 128 7.91 -5.97 -7.78
C LEU A 128 7.54 -7.28 -7.06
N ASN A 129 7.51 -8.42 -7.77
CA ASN A 129 7.14 -9.73 -7.24
C ASN A 129 5.76 -9.76 -6.54
N ILE A 130 4.76 -9.11 -7.12
CA ILE A 130 3.35 -9.14 -6.65
C ILE A 130 2.42 -9.49 -7.81
N SER A 131 1.23 -10.01 -7.52
CA SER A 131 0.30 -10.35 -8.61
C SER A 131 -0.27 -9.10 -9.26
N THR A 132 -0.60 -9.18 -10.56
CA THR A 132 -1.32 -8.10 -11.27
C THR A 132 -2.58 -7.67 -10.52
N ASN A 133 -3.35 -8.63 -9.98
CA ASN A 133 -4.53 -8.34 -9.14
C ASN A 133 -4.19 -7.52 -7.88
N THR A 134 -3.02 -7.73 -7.29
CA THR A 134 -2.58 -6.92 -6.15
C THR A 134 -2.29 -5.49 -6.60
N VAL A 135 -1.65 -5.30 -7.74
CA VAL A 135 -1.40 -3.98 -8.33
C VAL A 135 -2.72 -3.26 -8.58
N CYS A 136 -3.68 -3.89 -9.27
CA CYS A 136 -5.00 -3.30 -9.54
C CYS A 136 -5.72 -2.89 -8.25
N ARG A 137 -5.77 -3.77 -7.23
CA ARG A 137 -6.38 -3.46 -5.92
C ARG A 137 -5.71 -2.33 -5.16
N LEU A 138 -4.42 -2.07 -5.40
CA LEU A 138 -3.75 -0.91 -4.83
C LEU A 138 -4.16 0.37 -5.58
N LEU A 139 -4.20 0.32 -6.91
CA LEU A 139 -4.62 1.45 -7.74
C LEU A 139 -6.08 1.86 -7.52
N GLU A 140 -6.97 0.89 -7.31
CA GLU A 140 -8.38 1.14 -6.95
C GLU A 140 -8.57 1.94 -5.66
N LYS A 141 -7.56 1.96 -4.76
CA LYS A 141 -7.61 2.75 -3.52
C LYS A 141 -7.22 4.21 -3.73
N ILE A 142 -6.68 4.55 -4.88
CA ILE A 142 -6.34 5.93 -5.20
C ILE A 142 -7.65 6.65 -5.53
N ASN A 143 -8.03 7.58 -4.65
CA ASN A 143 -9.11 8.50 -4.93
C ASN A 143 -8.52 9.75 -5.59
N ILE A 144 -8.54 9.81 -6.93
CA ILE A 144 -8.13 11.00 -7.67
C ILE A 144 -9.26 12.03 -7.52
N LYS A 145 -8.94 13.15 -6.88
CA LYS A 145 -9.90 14.26 -6.81
C LYS A 145 -10.05 14.86 -8.19
N ARG A 146 -11.32 15.10 -8.57
CA ARG A 146 -11.68 15.88 -9.74
C ARG A 146 -10.96 17.24 -9.75
N LYS A 147 -10.41 17.63 -10.89
CA LYS A 147 -9.86 18.98 -11.10
C LYS A 147 -10.98 20.04 -11.13
N THR A 148 -10.63 21.32 -11.00
CA THR A 148 -11.60 22.41 -11.16
C THR A 148 -12.20 22.42 -12.56
N LEU A 149 -13.44 22.92 -12.70
CA LEU A 149 -14.01 23.11 -14.04
C LEU A 149 -13.17 24.14 -14.81
N PRO A 150 -12.76 23.84 -16.05
CA PRO A 150 -12.06 24.78 -16.92
C PRO A 150 -13.03 25.84 -17.45
N GLU A 151 -12.47 26.85 -18.12
CA GLU A 151 -13.24 27.84 -18.88
C GLU A 151 -13.94 27.20 -20.09
N ALA A 152 -13.24 26.31 -20.80
CA ALA A 152 -13.76 25.55 -21.92
C ALA A 152 -13.47 24.06 -21.71
N MET A 153 -14.49 23.23 -21.83
CA MET A 153 -14.42 21.78 -21.63
C MET A 153 -14.70 21.04 -22.94
N CYS A 154 -13.92 20.01 -23.21
CA CYS A 154 -14.21 19.00 -24.22
C CYS A 154 -14.81 17.76 -23.55
N ILE A 155 -15.80 17.16 -24.20
CA ILE A 155 -16.43 15.90 -23.77
C ILE A 155 -16.29 14.93 -24.93
N ASP A 156 -15.70 13.77 -24.67
CA ASP A 156 -15.52 12.72 -25.68
C ASP A 156 -15.90 11.35 -25.14
N GLU A 157 -16.38 10.47 -26.02
CA GLU A 157 -16.80 9.10 -25.70
C GLU A 157 -15.75 8.11 -26.18
N PHE A 158 -15.33 7.19 -25.30
CA PHE A 158 -14.44 6.11 -25.68
C PHE A 158 -14.96 4.76 -25.19
N LYS A 159 -14.64 3.72 -25.96
CA LYS A 159 -15.00 2.34 -25.61
C LYS A 159 -13.95 1.80 -24.62
N GLY A 160 -14.33 1.64 -23.36
CA GLY A 160 -13.52 0.96 -22.37
C GLY A 160 -14.11 -0.38 -21.93
N ASP A 161 -13.40 -1.04 -21.03
CA ASP A 161 -13.71 -2.36 -20.47
C ASP A 161 -14.08 -2.29 -18.98
N SER A 162 -14.20 -1.08 -18.45
CA SER A 162 -14.35 -0.78 -17.03
C SER A 162 -15.75 -0.24 -16.70
N GLY A 163 -16.20 -0.33 -15.44
CA GLY A 163 -17.45 0.33 -15.00
C GLY A 163 -18.78 -0.31 -15.46
N LYS A 164 -18.76 -1.54 -15.99
CA LYS A 164 -19.93 -2.31 -16.47
C LYS A 164 -20.70 -1.67 -17.65
N GLU A 165 -20.15 -0.63 -18.25
CA GLU A 165 -20.75 0.08 -19.40
C GLU A 165 -19.81 -0.02 -20.61
N LYS A 166 -20.39 -0.02 -21.83
CA LYS A 166 -19.61 -0.17 -23.07
C LYS A 166 -18.79 1.07 -23.42
N TYR A 167 -19.27 2.25 -23.01
CA TYR A 167 -18.66 3.53 -23.34
C TYR A 167 -18.54 4.38 -22.08
N GLN A 168 -17.34 4.89 -21.85
CA GLN A 168 -17.00 5.86 -20.81
C GLN A 168 -16.83 7.24 -21.45
N VAL A 169 -16.84 8.28 -20.61
CA VAL A 169 -16.71 9.66 -21.07
C VAL A 169 -15.44 10.25 -20.49
N SER A 170 -14.58 10.84 -21.34
CA SER A 170 -13.47 11.67 -20.89
C SER A 170 -13.90 13.13 -20.87
N LEU A 171 -13.56 13.83 -19.78
CA LEU A 171 -13.71 15.27 -19.66
C LEU A 171 -12.33 15.89 -19.77
N GLY A 172 -12.14 16.78 -20.75
CA GLY A 172 -10.88 17.45 -21.03
C GLY A 172 -10.97 18.96 -20.86
N ASP A 173 -9.87 19.58 -20.44
CA ASP A 173 -9.68 21.02 -20.52
C ASP A 173 -9.23 21.37 -21.95
N ALA A 174 -10.08 22.10 -22.68
CA ALA A 174 -9.85 22.42 -24.08
C ALA A 174 -8.62 23.32 -24.29
N LYS A 175 -8.25 24.12 -23.27
CA LYS A 175 -7.17 25.12 -23.35
C LYS A 175 -5.84 24.55 -22.89
N ASN A 176 -5.86 23.76 -21.81
CA ASN A 176 -4.64 23.20 -21.23
C ASN A 176 -4.31 21.79 -21.75
N HIS A 177 -5.20 21.18 -22.55
CA HIS A 177 -5.05 19.84 -23.10
C HIS A 177 -4.85 18.75 -22.02
N GLU A 178 -5.54 18.91 -20.88
CA GLU A 178 -5.45 17.98 -19.75
C GLU A 178 -6.77 17.26 -19.50
N ILE A 179 -6.69 16.00 -19.05
CA ILE A 179 -7.87 15.28 -18.54
C ILE A 179 -8.25 15.86 -17.17
N ILE A 180 -9.54 16.18 -17.04
CA ILE A 180 -10.20 16.64 -15.82
C ILE A 180 -10.73 15.44 -15.04
N ASP A 181 -11.41 14.53 -15.74
CA ASP A 181 -12.03 13.35 -15.15
C ASP A 181 -12.41 12.31 -16.20
N ILE A 182 -12.68 11.08 -15.75
CA ILE A 182 -13.22 9.99 -16.57
C ILE A 182 -14.48 9.47 -15.89
N LEU A 183 -15.61 9.57 -16.59
CA LEU A 183 -16.91 9.14 -16.09
C LEU A 183 -17.23 7.72 -16.55
N PRO A 184 -17.91 6.92 -15.69
CA PRO A 184 -18.16 5.52 -15.98
C PRO A 184 -19.18 5.30 -17.10
N SER A 185 -19.99 6.30 -17.43
CA SER A 185 -21.07 6.19 -18.41
C SER A 185 -21.36 7.51 -19.12
N ARG A 186 -21.75 7.41 -20.40
CA ARG A 186 -22.28 8.50 -21.23
C ARG A 186 -23.75 8.85 -20.99
N LYS A 187 -24.46 8.06 -20.17
CA LYS A 187 -25.90 8.25 -19.92
C LYS A 187 -26.14 9.60 -19.25
N ILE A 188 -27.17 10.31 -19.72
CA ILE A 188 -27.50 11.66 -19.23
C ILE A 188 -27.74 11.72 -17.71
N LEU A 189 -28.24 10.64 -17.12
CA LEU A 189 -28.46 10.53 -15.67
C LEU A 189 -27.13 10.60 -14.90
N GLU A 190 -26.09 9.90 -15.35
CA GLU A 190 -24.77 9.91 -14.71
C GLU A 190 -24.05 11.24 -14.93
N LEU A 191 -24.15 11.81 -16.14
CA LEU A 191 -23.60 13.13 -16.44
C LEU A 191 -24.25 14.21 -15.56
N SER A 192 -25.59 14.24 -15.49
CA SER A 192 -26.34 15.20 -14.67
C SER A 192 -25.99 15.08 -13.19
N LYS A 193 -25.87 13.84 -12.68
CA LYS A 193 -25.44 13.58 -11.31
C LYS A 193 -24.02 14.07 -11.04
N TYR A 194 -23.10 13.85 -11.97
CA TYR A 194 -21.72 14.29 -11.86
C TYR A 194 -21.63 15.83 -11.79
N PHE A 195 -22.19 16.52 -12.79
CA PHE A 195 -22.14 17.98 -12.86
C PHE A 195 -22.97 18.65 -11.75
N GLY A 196 -24.09 18.05 -11.33
CA GLY A 196 -24.92 18.54 -10.24
C GLY A 196 -24.23 18.55 -8.88
N ASN A 197 -23.22 17.70 -8.67
CA ASN A 197 -22.40 17.68 -7.45
C ASN A 197 -21.28 18.75 -7.43
N ILE A 198 -21.14 19.53 -8.50
CA ILE A 198 -20.13 20.58 -8.59
C ILE A 198 -20.67 21.86 -7.99
N LYS A 199 -20.01 22.37 -6.95
CA LYS A 199 -20.32 23.68 -6.37
C LYS A 199 -20.21 24.76 -7.44
N LYS A 200 -21.22 25.62 -7.52
CA LYS A 200 -21.17 26.82 -8.37
C LYS A 200 -20.11 27.76 -7.82
N LYS A 201 -19.38 28.44 -8.70
CA LYS A 201 -18.24 29.30 -8.35
C LYS A 201 -18.63 30.59 -7.57
N ASN A 202 -19.91 30.75 -7.24
CA ASN A 202 -20.50 31.95 -6.63
C ASN A 202 -21.34 31.62 -5.36
N GLU A 203 -20.82 30.77 -4.48
CA GLU A 203 -21.24 30.64 -3.07
C GLU A 203 -20.03 30.45 -2.16
#